data_AF-A0A2S4M8M7-F1
#
_entry.id   AF-A0A2S4M8M7-F1
#
_cell.length_a   1.000
_cell.length_b   1.000
_cell.length_c   1.000
_cell.angle_alpha   90.00
_cell.angle_beta   90.00
_cell.angle_gamma   90.00
#
_symmetry.space_group_name_H-M   'P 1'
#
loop_
_entity.id
_entity.type
_entity.pdbx_description
1 polymer ?
#
loop_
_entity_poly.entity_id
_entity_poly.type
_entity_poly.pdbx_seq_one_letter_code
_entity_poly.pdbx_strand_id
1 'polypeptide(L)'
;MVDEARHDGGGGASDRWFSTRVGGVQIGAYVSEYDAPKAGMTIFWAAKLALPEFIQVVSEAERTLGASAPDRVLIAYGETKETHRTASLATRLAVFAARPEFEAFRAEFVVPSGTIVAWANTSDINAAPKSPNIGISIPPSMWPDFRPVVVHGIILTTPLVGVTSPAMVMGALDEMFADGATAH
;
A
#
# COMPACT_ATOMS: atom_id res chain seq x y z
N MET A 1 -20.86 -36.70 -2.51
CA MET A 1 -19.80 -37.04 -3.48
C MET A 1 -18.63 -36.18 -3.09
N VAL A 2 -17.64 -36.83 -2.51
CA VAL A 2 -16.48 -36.24 -1.83
C VAL A 2 -15.42 -35.96 -2.90
N ASP A 3 -14.85 -34.76 -2.89
CA ASP A 3 -13.44 -34.61 -3.30
C ASP A 3 -12.83 -33.43 -2.54
N GLU A 4 -12.45 -33.75 -1.30
CA GLU A 4 -11.66 -32.92 -0.40
C GLU A 4 -10.20 -33.30 -0.67
N ALA A 5 -9.54 -32.57 -1.56
CA ALA A 5 -8.10 -32.72 -1.76
C ALA A 5 -7.37 -32.07 -0.57
N ARG A 6 -7.23 -32.83 0.52
CA ARG A 6 -6.27 -32.56 1.58
C ARG A 6 -4.87 -32.57 0.99
N HIS A 7 -4.20 -31.43 1.02
CA HIS A 7 -2.74 -31.38 1.03
C HIS A 7 -2.28 -31.28 2.49
N ASP A 8 -2.11 -32.43 3.12
CA ASP A 8 -1.27 -32.57 4.30
C ASP A 8 0.19 -32.59 3.84
N GLY A 9 0.95 -31.54 4.17
CA GLY A 9 2.36 -31.46 3.82
C GLY A 9 3.09 -30.28 4.47
N GLY A 10 3.62 -30.50 5.68
CA GLY A 10 4.74 -29.75 6.26
C GLY A 10 4.44 -28.34 6.77
N GLY A 11 4.84 -28.02 8.00
CA GLY A 11 4.74 -26.69 8.60
C GLY A 11 5.60 -25.65 7.85
N GLY A 12 5.08 -25.16 6.73
CA GLY A 12 5.67 -24.14 5.88
C GLY A 12 4.98 -22.80 6.11
N ALA A 13 5.79 -21.74 6.11
CA ALA A 13 5.37 -20.35 6.14
C ALA A 13 4.13 -20.11 5.26
N SER A 14 2.98 -19.85 5.89
CA SER A 14 1.73 -19.65 5.18
C SER A 14 1.56 -18.18 4.86
N ASP A 15 1.35 -17.88 3.58
CA ASP A 15 0.83 -16.57 3.17
C ASP A 15 -0.53 -16.33 3.85
N ARG A 16 -0.70 -15.14 4.44
CA ARG A 16 -1.92 -14.75 5.15
C ARG A 16 -2.60 -13.57 4.48
N TRP A 17 -3.91 -13.67 4.34
CA TRP A 17 -4.78 -12.64 3.77
C TRP A 17 -5.74 -12.14 4.84
N PHE A 18 -5.87 -10.82 4.93
CA PHE A 18 -6.78 -10.17 5.86
C PHE A 18 -7.63 -9.14 5.12
N SER A 19 -8.82 -8.88 5.63
CA SER A 19 -9.65 -7.78 5.15
C SER A 19 -10.53 -7.23 6.25
N THR A 20 -10.74 -5.93 6.23
CA THR A 20 -11.66 -5.21 7.12
C THR A 20 -12.41 -4.14 6.35
N ARG A 21 -13.40 -3.51 6.99
CA ARG A 21 -14.15 -2.37 6.43
C ARG A 21 -14.13 -1.19 7.37
N VAL A 22 -13.83 -0.01 6.84
CA VAL A 22 -13.88 1.27 7.57
C VAL A 22 -14.63 2.27 6.70
N GLY A 23 -15.72 2.85 7.22
CA GLY A 23 -16.48 3.88 6.50
C GLY A 23 -16.73 3.53 5.04
N GLY A 24 -17.38 2.40 4.77
CA GLY A 24 -17.69 1.94 3.40
C GLY A 24 -16.50 1.47 2.55
N VAL A 25 -15.25 1.69 2.98
CA VAL A 25 -14.02 1.25 2.29
C VAL A 25 -13.67 -0.15 2.73
N GLN A 26 -13.34 -1.02 1.79
CA GLN A 26 -12.68 -2.29 2.09
C GLN A 26 -11.16 -2.09 2.08
N ILE A 27 -10.53 -2.45 3.19
CA ILE A 27 -9.08 -2.46 3.36
C ILE A 27 -8.65 -3.93 3.38
N GLY A 28 -7.66 -4.29 2.58
CA GLY A 28 -7.04 -5.60 2.57
C GLY A 28 -5.60 -5.54 3.02
N ALA A 29 -5.12 -6.65 3.57
CA ALA A 29 -3.70 -6.86 3.82
C ALA A 29 -3.28 -8.25 3.36
N TYR A 30 -2.06 -8.33 2.85
CA TYR A 30 -1.38 -9.57 2.52
C TYR A 30 -0.05 -9.60 3.25
N VAL A 31 0.23 -10.68 3.96
CA VAL A 31 1.51 -10.92 4.62
C VAL A 31 2.11 -12.18 4.03
N SER A 32 3.24 -12.03 3.35
CA SER A 32 4.00 -13.19 2.89
C SER A 32 5.06 -13.57 3.92
N GLU A 33 5.04 -14.83 4.34
CA GLU A 33 6.04 -15.42 5.24
C GLU A 33 7.08 -16.26 4.48
N TYR A 34 6.89 -16.44 3.16
CA TYR A 34 7.60 -17.42 2.33
C TYR A 34 9.12 -17.16 2.18
N ASP A 35 9.60 -15.97 2.54
CA ASP A 35 11.03 -15.62 2.49
C ASP A 35 11.32 -14.59 3.59
N ALA A 36 11.62 -14.98 4.82
CA ALA A 36 11.82 -14.08 5.97
C ALA A 36 12.65 -12.78 5.72
N PRO A 37 13.70 -12.75 4.87
CA PRO A 37 14.38 -11.50 4.49
C PRO A 37 13.68 -10.66 3.42
N LYS A 38 12.66 -11.19 2.72
CA LYS A 38 11.77 -10.50 1.78
C LYS A 38 10.28 -10.55 2.19
N ALA A 39 9.99 -11.06 3.37
CA ALA A 39 8.66 -11.12 3.94
C ALA A 39 8.11 -9.71 3.90
N GLY A 40 6.99 -9.55 3.22
CA GLY A 40 6.41 -8.26 2.90
C GLY A 40 5.00 -8.23 3.42
N MET A 41 4.64 -7.12 4.03
CA MET A 41 3.24 -6.83 4.31
C MET A 41 2.78 -5.77 3.32
N THR A 42 1.73 -6.07 2.57
CA THR A 42 1.09 -5.12 1.67
C THR A 42 -0.27 -4.76 2.22
N ILE A 43 -0.49 -3.49 2.53
CA ILE A 43 -1.83 -2.94 2.81
C ILE A 43 -2.35 -2.29 1.53
N PHE A 44 -3.60 -2.58 1.16
CA PHE A 44 -4.20 -2.05 -0.05
C PHE A 44 -5.67 -1.72 0.15
N TRP A 45 -6.18 -0.73 -0.57
CA TRP A 45 -7.58 -0.33 -0.50
C TRP A 45 -8.07 0.27 -1.82
N ALA A 46 -9.39 0.39 -1.94
CA ALA A 46 -10.06 1.00 -3.06
C ALA A 46 -10.43 2.45 -2.70
N ALA A 47 -10.00 3.41 -3.53
CA ALA A 47 -10.19 4.83 -3.30
C ALA A 47 -10.44 5.60 -4.61
N LYS A 48 -11.17 6.71 -4.51
CA LYS A 48 -11.18 7.73 -5.57
C LYS A 48 -9.90 8.53 -5.45
N LEU A 49 -8.90 8.16 -6.26
CA LEU A 49 -7.54 8.63 -6.09
C LEU A 49 -7.12 9.51 -7.27
N ALA A 50 -6.82 10.77 -6.99
CA ALA A 50 -6.06 11.61 -7.90
C ALA A 50 -4.58 11.63 -7.50
N LEU A 51 -3.74 12.08 -8.44
CA LEU A 51 -2.30 12.13 -8.25
C LEU A 51 -1.84 13.03 -7.10
N PRO A 52 -2.48 14.19 -6.81
CA PRO A 52 -2.11 15.04 -5.67
C PRO A 52 -2.19 14.35 -4.31
N GLU A 53 -3.18 13.47 -4.10
CA GLU A 53 -3.31 12.69 -2.87
C GLU A 53 -2.20 11.63 -2.80
N PHE A 54 -1.89 10.96 -3.91
CA PHE A 54 -0.78 10.00 -3.93
C PHE A 54 0.59 10.67 -3.70
N ILE A 55 0.80 11.89 -4.23
CA ILE A 55 2.00 12.69 -3.95
C ILE A 55 2.15 12.94 -2.44
N GLN A 56 1.07 13.24 -1.73
CA GLN A 56 1.10 13.45 -0.29
C GLN A 56 1.46 12.17 0.48
N VAL A 57 0.91 11.02 0.07
CA VAL A 57 1.29 9.71 0.66
C VAL A 57 2.78 9.43 0.48
N VAL A 58 3.31 9.67 -0.73
CA VAL A 58 4.73 9.47 -1.03
C VAL A 58 5.60 10.48 -0.27
N SER A 59 5.16 11.73 -0.13
CA SER A 59 5.86 12.75 0.66
C SER A 59 5.92 12.40 2.15
N GLU A 60 4.85 11.82 2.70
CA GLU A 60 4.79 11.31 4.07
C GLU A 60 5.78 10.13 4.27
N ALA A 61 5.82 9.20 3.33
CA ALA A 61 6.79 8.10 3.32
C ALA A 61 8.24 8.62 3.27
N GLU A 62 8.52 9.62 2.42
CA GLU A 62 9.83 10.26 2.33
C GLU A 62 10.26 10.91 3.64
N ARG A 63 9.34 11.58 4.33
CA ARG A 63 9.62 12.21 5.62
C ARG A 63 9.87 11.19 6.71
N THR A 64 9.10 10.11 6.71
CA THR A 64 9.24 8.99 7.66
C THR A 64 10.60 8.32 7.49
N LEU A 65 11.06 8.14 6.25
CA LEU A 65 12.33 7.48 5.95
C LEU A 65 13.55 8.39 6.07
N GLY A 66 13.42 9.67 5.74
CA GLY A 66 14.51 10.63 5.76
C GLY A 66 15.74 10.12 5.00
N ALA A 67 16.89 10.08 5.68
CA ALA A 67 18.16 9.62 5.13
C ALA A 67 18.29 8.09 5.01
N SER A 68 17.38 7.32 5.62
CA SER A 68 17.42 5.85 5.63
C SER A 68 17.10 5.22 4.26
N ALA A 69 16.49 5.99 3.35
CA ALA A 69 16.22 5.59 1.97
C ALA A 69 16.95 6.49 0.97
N PRO A 70 18.27 6.30 0.78
CA PRO A 70 19.06 7.12 -0.12
C PRO A 70 18.79 6.80 -1.60
N ASP A 71 18.35 5.58 -1.91
CA ASP A 71 18.01 5.16 -3.26
C ASP A 71 16.49 5.08 -3.42
N ARG A 72 15.99 5.87 -4.37
CA ARG A 72 14.56 6.06 -4.60
C ARG A 72 14.27 5.96 -6.08
N VAL A 73 13.31 5.13 -6.44
CA VAL A 73 12.94 4.86 -7.83
C VAL A 73 11.47 5.16 -8.02
N LEU A 74 11.15 6.01 -8.99
CA LEU A 74 9.80 6.21 -9.47
C LEU A 74 9.63 5.50 -10.80
N ILE A 75 8.57 4.72 -10.93
CA ILE A 75 8.14 4.14 -12.19
C ILE A 75 6.76 4.67 -12.50
N ALA A 76 6.60 5.30 -13.67
CA ALA A 76 5.33 5.77 -14.19
C ALA A 76 4.89 4.89 -15.35
N TYR A 77 3.60 4.53 -15.38
CA TYR A 77 2.99 3.63 -16.34
C TYR A 77 1.83 4.32 -17.06
N GLY A 78 1.83 4.20 -18.38
CA GLY A 78 0.86 4.75 -19.30
C GLY A 78 0.96 4.04 -20.64
N GLU A 79 0.76 4.75 -21.74
CA GLU A 79 1.14 4.23 -23.08
C GLU A 79 2.64 3.89 -23.16
N THR A 80 3.44 4.60 -22.38
CA THR A 80 4.87 4.32 -22.20
C THR A 80 5.17 4.01 -20.73
N LYS A 81 6.33 3.42 -20.50
CA LYS A 81 6.87 3.18 -19.16
C LYS A 81 8.11 4.04 -18.97
N GLU A 82 8.14 4.82 -17.90
CA GLU A 82 9.30 5.62 -17.53
C GLU A 82 9.80 5.25 -16.12
N THR A 83 11.12 5.14 -15.98
CA THR A 83 11.79 4.86 -14.70
C THR A 83 12.76 5.98 -14.37
N HIS A 84 12.67 6.53 -13.15
CA HIS A 84 13.45 7.67 -12.70
C HIS A 84 14.07 7.41 -11.33
N ARG A 85 15.39 7.54 -11.21
CA ARG A 85 16.07 7.66 -9.92
C ARG A 85 16.12 9.12 -9.51
N THR A 86 15.70 9.44 -8.31
CA THR A 86 15.54 10.84 -7.86
C THR A 86 15.82 10.99 -6.37
N ALA A 87 16.28 12.17 -5.96
CA ALA A 87 16.40 12.51 -4.54
C ALA A 87 15.04 12.76 -3.87
N SER A 88 13.99 13.03 -4.66
CA SER A 88 12.62 13.26 -4.18
C SER A 88 11.61 12.67 -5.16
N LEU A 89 10.92 11.62 -4.73
CA LEU A 89 9.82 10.97 -5.44
C LEU A 89 8.60 11.88 -5.48
N ALA A 90 8.27 12.57 -4.38
CA ALA A 90 7.14 13.50 -4.37
C ALA A 90 7.34 14.65 -5.37
N THR A 91 8.55 15.22 -5.45
CA THR A 91 8.87 16.26 -6.43
C THR A 91 8.80 15.71 -7.86
N ARG A 92 9.26 14.48 -8.10
CA ARG A 92 9.18 13.88 -9.44
C ARG A 92 7.74 13.56 -9.85
N LEU A 93 6.92 13.05 -8.93
CA LEU A 93 5.48 12.83 -9.15
C LEU A 93 4.75 14.14 -9.47
N ALA A 94 5.11 15.25 -8.81
CA ALA A 94 4.54 16.55 -9.11
C ALA A 94 4.81 17.00 -10.57
N VAL A 95 5.97 16.63 -11.15
CA VAL A 95 6.24 16.85 -12.58
C VAL A 95 5.32 16.00 -13.46
N PHE A 96 5.03 14.76 -13.05
CA PHE A 96 4.10 13.88 -13.76
C PHE A 96 2.62 14.31 -13.63
N ALA A 97 2.27 15.18 -12.68
CA ALA A 97 0.90 15.70 -12.59
C ALA A 97 0.48 16.50 -13.82
N ALA A 98 1.44 17.04 -14.58
CA ALA A 98 1.21 17.71 -15.85
C ALA A 98 1.22 16.76 -17.07
N ARG A 99 1.33 15.44 -16.85
CA ARG A 99 1.53 14.41 -17.88
C ARG A 99 0.40 13.37 -17.81
N PRO A 100 -0.77 13.66 -18.42
CA PRO A 100 -1.96 12.82 -18.30
C PRO A 100 -1.81 11.45 -18.98
N GLU A 101 -0.75 11.24 -19.76
CA GLU A 101 -0.44 9.95 -20.37
C GLU A 101 -0.08 8.86 -19.36
N PHE A 102 0.27 9.21 -18.11
CA PHE A 102 0.51 8.24 -17.03
C PHE A 102 -0.68 8.13 -16.10
N GLU A 103 -1.14 6.89 -15.91
CA GLU A 103 -2.31 6.56 -15.11
C GLU A 103 -1.96 5.72 -13.88
N ALA A 104 -0.73 5.23 -13.80
CA ALA A 104 -0.26 4.44 -12.67
C ALA A 104 1.18 4.73 -12.30
N PHE A 105 1.46 4.64 -11.00
CA PHE A 105 2.73 5.04 -10.41
C PHE A 105 3.17 4.02 -9.37
N ARG A 106 4.49 3.78 -9.33
CA ARG A 106 5.16 2.94 -8.34
C ARG A 106 6.37 3.70 -7.80
N ALA A 107 6.30 4.06 -6.53
CA ALA A 107 7.34 4.74 -5.78
C ALA A 107 8.04 3.71 -4.88
N GLU A 108 9.33 3.49 -5.12
CA GLU A 108 10.16 2.55 -4.38
C GLU A 108 11.16 3.30 -3.50
N PHE A 109 11.23 2.87 -2.24
CA PHE A 109 12.25 3.30 -1.29
C PHE A 109 13.09 2.09 -0.90
N VAL A 110 14.37 2.12 -1.27
CA VAL A 110 15.30 1.04 -0.91
C VAL A 110 15.92 1.39 0.43
N VAL A 111 15.71 0.52 1.42
CA VAL A 111 16.21 0.64 2.78
C VAL A 111 17.00 -0.63 3.16
N PRO A 112 17.82 -0.61 4.22
CA PRO A 112 18.57 -1.80 4.63
C PRO A 112 17.70 -3.02 4.96
N SER A 113 16.48 -2.79 5.46
CA SER A 113 15.50 -3.83 5.82
C SER A 113 14.68 -4.36 4.62
N GLY A 114 14.90 -3.85 3.40
CA GLY A 114 14.20 -4.26 2.19
C GLY A 114 13.74 -3.08 1.33
N THR A 115 12.72 -3.31 0.51
CA THR A 115 12.14 -2.26 -0.34
C THR A 115 10.73 -1.96 0.13
N ILE A 116 10.45 -0.68 0.37
CA ILE A 116 9.08 -0.19 0.55
C ILE A 116 8.57 0.25 -0.80
N VAL A 117 7.35 -0.15 -1.14
CA VAL A 117 6.73 0.18 -2.43
C VAL A 117 5.35 0.78 -2.17
N ALA A 118 5.19 2.06 -2.49
CA ALA A 118 3.87 2.66 -2.62
C ALA A 118 3.46 2.63 -4.09
N TRP A 119 2.26 2.17 -4.39
CA TRP A 119 1.74 2.14 -5.75
C TRP A 119 0.31 2.65 -5.80
N ALA A 120 -0.05 3.22 -6.95
CA ALA A 120 -1.35 3.81 -7.18
C ALA A 120 -1.71 3.77 -8.66
N ASN A 121 -2.97 3.44 -8.96
CA ASN A 121 -3.59 3.71 -10.24
C ASN A 121 -4.50 4.92 -10.07
N THR A 122 -4.07 6.05 -10.60
CA THR A 122 -4.84 7.28 -10.67
C THR A 122 -5.82 7.14 -11.83
N SER A 123 -7.04 6.74 -11.50
CA SER A 123 -8.12 6.56 -12.49
C SER A 123 -9.07 7.76 -12.45
N ASP A 124 -10.06 7.77 -13.34
CA ASP A 124 -11.14 8.75 -13.31
C ASP A 124 -11.74 8.85 -11.90
N ILE A 125 -11.54 10.00 -11.25
CA ILE A 125 -12.04 10.34 -9.92
C ILE A 125 -13.57 10.21 -9.81
N ASN A 126 -14.27 10.21 -10.95
CA ASN A 126 -15.71 10.06 -11.00
C ASN A 126 -16.16 8.60 -10.96
N ALA A 127 -15.32 7.65 -11.35
CA ALA A 127 -15.62 6.23 -11.29
C ALA A 127 -15.52 5.70 -9.85
N ALA A 128 -16.46 4.84 -9.47
CA ALA A 128 -16.33 4.10 -8.22
C ALA A 128 -15.23 3.03 -8.38
N PRO A 129 -14.25 2.94 -7.46
CA PRO A 129 -13.19 1.94 -7.57
C PRO A 129 -13.80 0.55 -7.36
N LYS A 130 -13.64 -0.33 -8.35
CA LYS A 130 -14.15 -1.71 -8.32
C LYS A 130 -13.16 -2.72 -7.73
N SER A 131 -11.90 -2.30 -7.59
CA SER A 131 -10.78 -3.09 -7.08
C SER A 131 -9.84 -2.16 -6.31
N PRO A 132 -8.97 -2.72 -5.44
CA PRO A 132 -7.88 -1.95 -4.87
C PRO A 132 -7.07 -1.28 -5.98
N ASN A 133 -6.83 0.02 -5.82
CA ASN A 133 -6.10 0.85 -6.77
C ASN A 133 -4.99 1.66 -6.09
N ILE A 134 -4.75 1.41 -4.82
CA ILE A 134 -3.62 1.94 -4.05
C ILE A 134 -3.18 0.91 -3.03
N GLY A 135 -1.87 0.86 -2.79
CA GLY A 135 -1.31 0.04 -1.74
C GLY A 135 0.11 0.43 -1.38
N ILE A 136 0.53 -0.05 -0.21
CA ILE A 136 1.86 0.16 0.34
C ILE A 136 2.39 -1.19 0.84
N SER A 137 3.47 -1.65 0.22
CA SER A 137 4.24 -2.82 0.65
C SER A 137 5.39 -2.38 1.55
N ILE A 138 5.51 -3.00 2.72
CA ILE A 138 6.41 -2.58 3.80
C ILE A 138 7.07 -3.86 4.37
N PRO A 139 8.39 -3.85 4.64
CA PRO A 139 8.99 -4.87 5.50
C PRO A 139 8.28 -4.90 6.87
N PRO A 140 7.86 -6.07 7.40
CA PRO A 140 7.12 -6.15 8.67
C PRO A 140 7.80 -5.44 9.84
N SER A 141 9.13 -5.44 9.89
CA SER A 141 9.93 -4.72 10.89
C SER A 141 9.73 -3.21 10.90
N MET A 142 9.27 -2.62 9.79
CA MET A 142 9.01 -1.20 9.65
C MET A 142 7.53 -0.84 9.80
N TRP A 143 6.65 -1.81 10.06
CA TRP A 143 5.23 -1.54 10.24
C TRP A 143 4.94 -0.47 11.30
N PRO A 144 5.55 -0.48 12.51
CA PRO A 144 5.27 0.54 13.51
C PRO A 144 5.51 1.98 12.99
N ASP A 145 6.58 2.18 12.21
CA ASP A 145 6.96 3.47 11.67
C ASP A 145 6.09 3.88 10.46
N PHE A 146 5.68 2.91 9.64
CA PHE A 146 4.89 3.16 8.43
C PHE A 146 3.38 3.12 8.64
N ARG A 147 2.91 2.61 9.78
CA ARG A 147 1.48 2.56 10.11
C ARG A 147 0.81 3.94 10.02
N PRO A 148 1.41 5.05 10.52
CA PRO A 148 0.88 6.40 10.32
C PRO A 148 0.76 6.81 8.84
N VAL A 149 1.72 6.40 8.00
CA VAL A 149 1.71 6.69 6.54
C VAL A 149 0.51 6.02 5.87
N VAL A 150 0.26 4.74 6.20
CA VAL A 150 -0.88 3.97 5.67
C VAL A 150 -2.20 4.58 6.14
N VAL A 151 -2.32 4.90 7.42
CA VAL A 151 -3.53 5.53 7.98
C VAL A 151 -3.81 6.87 7.33
N HIS A 152 -2.78 7.71 7.18
CA HIS A 152 -2.90 8.99 6.49
C HIS A 152 -3.36 8.79 5.05
N GLY A 153 -2.76 7.85 4.31
CA GLY A 153 -3.16 7.54 2.94
C GLY A 153 -4.59 7.08 2.81
N ILE A 154 -5.09 6.24 3.72
CA ILE A 154 -6.48 5.80 3.73
C ILE A 154 -7.40 7.01 3.94
N ILE A 155 -7.19 7.81 4.98
CA ILE A 155 -8.04 8.98 5.29
C ILE A 155 -8.05 9.98 4.14
N LEU A 156 -6.87 10.32 3.63
CA LEU A 156 -6.70 11.31 2.57
C LEU A 156 -7.45 10.92 1.29
N THR A 157 -7.51 9.62 0.99
CA THR A 157 -8.04 9.12 -0.29
C THR A 157 -9.47 8.59 -0.17
N THR A 158 -10.05 8.59 1.03
CA THR A 158 -11.43 8.10 1.28
C THR A 158 -12.34 9.05 2.08
N PRO A 159 -12.22 10.40 1.97
CA PRO A 159 -13.00 11.32 2.81
C PRO A 159 -14.51 11.26 2.53
N LEU A 160 -14.92 10.95 1.30
CA LEU A 160 -16.33 10.97 0.87
C LEU A 160 -17.14 9.75 1.32
N VAL A 161 -16.50 8.74 1.88
CA VAL A 161 -17.15 7.49 2.32
C VAL A 161 -17.23 7.38 3.85
N GLY A 162 -16.83 8.43 4.56
CA GLY A 162 -17.00 8.53 6.01
C GLY A 162 -15.79 8.06 6.83
N VAL A 163 -14.65 7.86 6.20
CA VAL A 163 -13.38 7.61 6.89
C VAL A 163 -12.74 8.95 7.23
N THR A 164 -13.03 9.46 8.42
CA THR A 164 -12.65 10.84 8.80
C THR A 164 -11.71 10.91 10.00
N SER A 165 -11.41 9.79 10.67
CA SER A 165 -10.55 9.80 11.86
C SER A 165 -9.45 8.73 11.81
N PRO A 166 -8.23 9.05 12.26
CA PRO A 166 -7.17 8.08 12.48
C PRO A 166 -7.57 6.94 13.40
N ALA A 167 -8.34 7.21 14.46
CA ALA A 167 -8.76 6.20 15.42
C ALA A 167 -9.58 5.08 14.78
N MET A 168 -10.50 5.41 13.86
CA MET A 168 -11.30 4.41 13.14
C MET A 168 -10.43 3.49 12.28
N VAL A 169 -9.49 4.05 11.51
CA VAL A 169 -8.61 3.27 10.65
C VAL A 169 -7.63 2.44 11.48
N MET A 170 -7.07 3.03 12.54
CA MET A 170 -6.14 2.35 13.45
C MET A 170 -6.82 1.14 14.12
N GLY A 171 -8.01 1.31 14.68
CA GLY A 171 -8.76 0.23 15.33
C GLY A 171 -9.06 -0.92 14.38
N ALA A 172 -9.51 -0.62 13.16
CA ALA A 172 -9.78 -1.65 12.16
C ALA A 172 -8.52 -2.39 11.70
N LEU A 173 -7.38 -1.70 11.58
CA LEU A 173 -6.09 -2.35 11.30
C LEU A 173 -5.64 -3.23 12.47
N ASP A 174 -5.84 -2.79 13.72
CA ASP A 174 -5.52 -3.61 14.91
C ASP A 174 -6.38 -4.88 14.96
N GLU A 175 -7.69 -4.75 14.77
CA GLU A 175 -8.63 -5.89 14.69
C GLU A 175 -8.23 -6.86 13.57
N MET A 176 -7.93 -6.32 12.38
CA MET A 176 -7.53 -7.11 11.21
C MET A 176 -6.29 -7.99 11.48
N PHE A 177 -5.32 -7.49 12.25
CA PHE A 177 -4.11 -8.25 12.60
C PHE A 177 -4.25 -9.07 13.89
N ALA A 178 -5.15 -8.70 14.80
CA ALA A 178 -5.46 -9.46 16.01
C ALA A 178 -6.28 -10.73 15.68
N ASP A 179 -7.32 -10.61 14.86
CA ASP A 179 -8.15 -11.74 14.42
C ASP A 179 -7.36 -12.71 13.53
N GLY A 180 -6.35 -12.19 12.82
CA GLY A 180 -5.36 -12.95 12.07
C GLY A 180 -4.45 -13.86 12.89
N ALA A 181 -4.42 -13.71 14.22
CA ALA A 181 -3.79 -14.65 15.14
C ALA A 181 -4.74 -15.81 15.56
N THR A 182 -6.01 -15.76 15.15
CA THR A 182 -7.06 -16.73 15.51
C THR A 182 -7.67 -17.49 14.33
N ALA A 183 -7.25 -17.23 13.09
CA ALA A 183 -7.73 -17.96 11.93
C ALA A 183 -6.98 -19.30 11.75
N HIS A 184 -7.76 -20.39 11.81
CA HIS A 184 -7.38 -21.81 11.74
C HIS A 184 -6.62 -22.23 10.48
#